data_AF-A0AA45LEG7-F1
#
_entry.id   AF-A0AA45LEG7-F1
#
_cell.length_a   1.000
_cell.length_b   1.000
_cell.length_c   1.000
_cell.angle_alpha   90.00
_cell.angle_beta   90.00
_cell.angle_gamma   90.00
#
_symmetry.space_group_name_H-M   'P 1'
#
loop_
_entity.id
_entity.type
_entity.pdbx_description
1 polymer ?
#
loop_
_entity_poly.entity_id
_entity_poly.type
_entity_poly.pdbx_seq_one_letter_code
_entity_poly.pdbx_strand_id
1 'polypeptide(L)'
;MSGTDFGAHPACVGEDPELFFPLPAQHDQVAAAKAVCGWCPVRQACLTNALHHGVEGVWGGTTEEERRQLRLAVVDRKAAA
;
A
#
# COMPACT_ATOMS: atom_id res chain seq x y z
N MET A 1 12.98 -5.11 30.28
CA MET A 1 12.52 -6.14 29.33
C MET A 1 12.36 -5.48 27.97
N SER A 2 13.39 -5.60 27.13
CA SER A 2 13.37 -5.16 25.73
C SER A 2 12.43 -6.06 24.94
N GLY A 3 11.50 -5.49 24.17
CA GLY A 3 10.45 -6.25 23.48
C GLY A 3 10.01 -5.62 22.15
N THR A 4 10.89 -4.91 21.46
CA THR A 4 10.70 -4.51 20.07
C THR A 4 11.65 -5.32 19.22
N ASP A 5 11.12 -6.39 18.60
CA ASP A 5 11.42 -6.85 17.24
C ASP A 5 11.02 -8.33 17.10
N PHE A 6 9.71 -8.59 17.01
CA PHE A 6 9.25 -9.71 16.20
C PHE A 6 9.00 -9.08 14.83
N GLY A 7 9.80 -9.47 13.81
CA GLY A 7 9.70 -8.91 12.46
C GLY A 7 8.24 -8.76 12.07
N ALA A 8 7.78 -7.51 11.94
CA ALA A 8 6.37 -7.20 11.83
C ALA A 8 5.79 -7.94 10.62
N HIS A 9 4.96 -8.95 10.87
CA HIS A 9 4.46 -9.81 9.82
C HIS A 9 3.46 -9.01 8.97
N PRO A 10 3.56 -9.04 7.63
CA PRO A 10 2.59 -8.35 6.79
C PRO A 10 1.21 -8.96 6.97
N ALA A 11 0.23 -8.11 7.26
CA ALA A 11 -1.18 -8.50 7.44
C ALA A 11 -1.79 -9.22 6.23
N CYS A 12 -1.26 -8.96 5.03
CA CYS A 12 -1.72 -9.60 3.80
C CYS A 12 -1.26 -11.06 3.67
N VAL A 13 -0.30 -11.52 4.48
CA VAL A 13 0.11 -12.92 4.46
C VAL A 13 -0.99 -13.77 5.09
N GLY A 14 -1.57 -14.67 4.30
CA GLY A 14 -2.71 -15.51 4.70
C GLY A 14 -4.04 -15.09 4.07
N GLU A 15 -4.10 -13.91 3.46
CA GLU A 15 -5.23 -13.48 2.65
C GLU A 15 -5.12 -13.99 1.21
N ASP A 16 -6.22 -13.97 0.47
CA ASP A 16 -6.23 -14.31 -0.96
C ASP A 16 -5.41 -13.28 -1.76
N PRO A 17 -4.38 -13.68 -2.52
CA PRO A 17 -3.63 -12.76 -3.37
C PRO A 17 -4.51 -11.98 -4.34
N GLU A 18 -5.58 -12.59 -4.89
CA GLU A 18 -6.45 -11.92 -5.86
C GLU A 18 -7.11 -10.69 -5.24
N LEU A 19 -7.35 -10.67 -3.93
CA LEU A 19 -7.89 -9.52 -3.20
C LEU A 19 -7.10 -8.22 -3.48
N PHE A 20 -5.78 -8.32 -3.63
CA PHE A 20 -4.89 -7.17 -3.82
C PHE A 20 -4.71 -6.77 -5.29
N PHE A 21 -5.26 -7.54 -6.24
CA PHE A 21 -5.19 -7.26 -7.68
C PHE A 21 -6.60 -7.10 -8.29
N PRO A 22 -7.35 -6.04 -7.91
CA PRO A 22 -8.68 -5.80 -8.43
C PRO A 22 -8.65 -5.36 -9.91
N LEU A 23 -9.54 -5.93 -10.72
CA LEU A 23 -9.89 -5.40 -12.05
C LEU A 23 -10.49 -3.97 -11.97
N PRO A 24 -10.47 -3.22 -13.08
CA PRO A 24 -11.13 -1.91 -13.16
C PRO A 24 -12.59 -1.98 -12.69
N ALA A 25 -13.03 -0.97 -11.93
CA ALA A 25 -14.37 -0.82 -11.33
C ALA A 25 -14.73 -1.74 -10.15
N GLN A 26 -13.83 -2.60 -9.65
CA GLN A 26 -14.08 -3.40 -8.44
C GLN A 26 -13.78 -2.61 -7.16
N HIS A 27 -14.60 -1.58 -6.90
CA HIS A 27 -14.43 -0.68 -5.76
C HIS A 27 -14.51 -1.39 -4.41
N ASP A 28 -15.37 -2.40 -4.27
CA ASP A 28 -15.54 -3.17 -3.03
C ASP A 28 -14.30 -4.01 -2.71
N GLN A 29 -13.68 -4.61 -3.74
CA GLN A 29 -12.43 -5.37 -3.59
C GLN A 29 -11.27 -4.45 -3.19
N VAL A 30 -11.18 -3.25 -3.78
CA VAL A 30 -10.22 -2.22 -3.36
C VAL A 30 -10.43 -1.84 -1.89
N ALA A 31 -11.68 -1.64 -1.46
CA ALA A 31 -12.00 -1.30 -0.09
C ALA A 31 -11.60 -2.42 0.89
N ALA A 32 -11.88 -3.68 0.54
CA ALA A 32 -11.49 -4.85 1.32
C ALA A 32 -9.96 -4.98 1.46
N ALA A 33 -9.21 -4.86 0.35
CA ALA A 33 -7.75 -4.89 0.39
C ALA A 33 -7.16 -3.74 1.24
N LYS A 34 -7.76 -2.55 1.17
CA LYS A 34 -7.38 -1.41 2.01
C LYS A 34 -7.69 -1.62 3.49
N ALA A 35 -8.78 -2.32 3.80
CA ALA A 35 -9.12 -2.67 5.18
C ALA A 35 -8.04 -3.57 5.80
N VAL A 36 -7.54 -4.57 5.05
CA VAL A 36 -6.39 -5.40 5.47
C VAL A 36 -5.15 -4.54 5.69
N CYS A 37 -4.86 -3.63 4.77
CA CYS A 37 -3.73 -2.71 4.92
C CYS A 37 -3.85 -1.79 6.14
N GLY A 38 -5.07 -1.48 6.59
CA GLY A 38 -5.37 -0.54 7.66
C GLY A 38 -4.78 -0.93 9.02
N TRP A 39 -4.75 -2.22 9.32
CA TRP A 39 -4.18 -2.77 10.56
C TRP A 39 -2.77 -3.35 10.36
N CYS A 40 -2.21 -3.27 9.15
CA CYS A 40 -0.92 -3.85 8.81
C CYS A 40 0.24 -3.11 9.48
N PRO A 41 1.08 -3.78 10.29
CA PRO A 41 2.16 -3.12 11.02
C PRO A 41 3.29 -2.63 10.11
N VAL A 42 3.44 -3.21 8.91
CA VAL A 42 4.44 -2.81 7.90
C VAL A 42 3.88 -1.91 6.81
N ARG A 43 2.66 -1.36 6.98
CA ARG A 43 1.97 -0.56 5.96
C ARG A 43 2.85 0.56 5.38
N GLN A 44 3.55 1.30 6.23
CA GLN A 44 4.39 2.43 5.82
C GLN A 44 5.58 1.96 4.97
N ALA A 45 6.32 0.95 5.43
CA ALA A 45 7.43 0.38 4.67
C ALA A 45 6.98 -0.21 3.33
N CYS A 46 5.82 -0.90 3.33
CA CYS A 46 5.18 -1.43 2.13
C CYS A 46 4.83 -0.32 1.12
N LEU A 47 4.25 0.79 1.59
CA LEU A 47 3.94 1.95 0.75
C LEU A 47 5.20 2.57 0.16
N THR A 48 6.24 2.80 0.98
CA THR A 48 7.52 3.35 0.52
C THR A 48 8.10 2.49 -0.60
N ASN A 49 8.16 1.18 -0.40
CA ASN A 49 8.64 0.25 -1.41
C ASN A 49 7.80 0.32 -2.71
N ALA A 50 6.47 0.31 -2.60
CA ALA A 50 5.58 0.38 -3.75
C ALA A 50 5.70 1.69 -4.54
N LEU A 51 6.02 2.80 -3.86
CA LEU A 51 6.27 4.09 -4.52
C LEU A 51 7.53 4.05 -5.39
N HIS A 52 8.58 3.32 -4.98
CA HIS A 52 9.85 3.20 -5.72
C HIS A 52 9.80 2.19 -6.87
N HIS A 53 9.06 1.08 -6.72
CA HIS A 53 9.18 -0.06 -7.63
C HIS A 53 8.11 -0.16 -8.73
N GLY A 54 7.13 0.74 -8.77
CA GLY A 54 6.13 0.74 -9.87
C GLY A 54 5.29 -0.55 -9.91
N VAL A 55 4.86 -1.03 -8.75
CA VAL A 55 4.08 -2.27 -8.61
C VAL A 55 2.60 -2.06 -8.97
N GLU A 56 1.92 -3.11 -9.43
CA GLU A 56 0.48 -3.16 -9.72
C GLU A 56 -0.33 -3.58 -8.48
N GLY A 57 -1.61 -3.22 -8.43
CA GLY A 57 -2.52 -3.60 -7.34
C GLY A 57 -2.43 -2.73 -6.08
N VAL A 58 -2.99 -3.23 -4.98
CA VAL A 58 -3.10 -2.55 -3.68
C VAL A 58 -1.87 -2.83 -2.81
N TRP A 59 -1.10 -1.79 -2.52
CA TRP A 59 0.09 -1.86 -1.68
C TRP A 59 0.08 -0.73 -0.65
N GLY A 60 0.42 -1.03 0.61
CA GLY A 60 0.47 -0.02 1.68
C GLY A 60 -0.84 0.75 1.89
N GLY A 61 -1.98 0.18 1.48
CA GLY A 61 -3.30 0.82 1.51
C GLY A 61 -3.56 1.80 0.37
N THR A 62 -2.83 1.68 -0.74
CA THR A 62 -2.98 2.54 -1.93
C THR A 62 -3.15 1.70 -3.19
N THR A 63 -3.97 2.16 -4.14
CA THR A 63 -4.01 1.63 -5.51
C THR A 63 -2.85 2.19 -6.34
N GLU A 64 -2.63 1.63 -7.52
CA GLU A 64 -1.64 2.17 -8.47
C GLU A 64 -1.92 3.63 -8.83
N GLU A 65 -3.18 3.98 -9.13
CA GLU A 65 -3.56 5.34 -9.47
C GLU A 65 -3.35 6.29 -8.28
N GLU A 66 -3.65 5.87 -7.05
CA GLU A 66 -3.36 6.68 -5.85
C GLU A 66 -1.85 6.89 -5.66
N ARG A 67 -1.03 5.86 -5.91
CA ARG A 67 0.43 6.00 -5.90
C ARG A 67 0.92 6.95 -6.98
N ARG A 68 0.30 6.93 -8.17
CA ARG A 68 0.61 7.87 -9.25
C ARG A 68 0.31 9.30 -8.82
N GLN A 69 -0.85 9.57 -8.22
CA GLN A 69 -1.21 10.89 -7.69
C GLN A 69 -0.24 11.34 -6.57
N LEU A 70 0.16 10.43 -5.68
CA LEU A 70 1.16 10.73 -4.64
C LEU A 70 2.52 11.13 -5.22
N ARG A 71 2.98 10.46 -6.28
CA ARG A 71 4.22 10.82 -6.98
C ARG A 71 4.13 12.20 -7.62
N LEU A 72 2.99 12.52 -8.25
CA LEU A 72 2.76 13.85 -8.83
C LEU A 72 2.77 14.94 -7.75
N ALA A 73 2.05 14.74 -6.64
CA ALA A 73 2.01 15.69 -5.54
C ALA A 73 3.38 15.95 -4.88
N VAL A 74 4.28 14.97 -4.89
CA VAL A 74 5.68 15.15 -4.43
C VAL A 74 6.48 16.01 -5.41
N VAL A 75 6.30 15.80 -6.72
CA VAL A 75 7.00 16.57 -7.76
C VAL A 75 6.56 18.04 -7.72
N ASP A 76 5.26 18.30 -7.59
CA ASP A 76 4.74 19.67 -7.51
C ASP A 76 5.31 20.43 -6.30
N ARG A 77 5.47 19.76 -5.15
CA ARG A 77 6.10 20.36 -3.97
C ARG A 77 7.59 20.67 -4.15
N LYS A 78 8.32 19.86 -4.91
CA LYS A 78 9.73 20.11 -5.23
C LYS A 78 9.91 21.22 -6.26
N ALA A 79 8.93 21.42 -7.15
CA ALA A 79 8.96 22.50 -8.13
C ALA A 79 8.54 23.86 -7.54
N ALA A 80 7.77 23.85 -6.44
CA ALA A 80 7.30 25.04 -5.75
C ALA A 80 8.24 25.56 -4.62
N ALA A 81 9.39 24.92 -4.40
CA ALA A 81 10.40 25.26 -3.39
C ALA A 81 11.74 25.57 -4.06
#